data_AF-A0A1H3TYE3-F1
#
_entry.id   AF-A0A1H3TYE3-F1
#
_cell.length_a   1.000
_cell.length_b   1.000
_cell.length_c   1.000
_cell.angle_alpha   90.00
_cell.angle_beta   90.00
_cell.angle_gamma   90.00
#
_symmetry.space_group_name_H-M   'P 1'
#
loop_
_entity.id
_entity.type
_entity.pdbx_description
1 polymer ?
#
loop_
_entity_poly.entity_id
_entity_poly.type
_entity_poly.pdbx_seq_one_letter_code
_entity_poly.pdbx_strand_id
1 'polypeptide(L)'
;MQRVLTATTTLVVTAGLLTGCALLDRHSQLTIAMLMDDEGYTVDVTTNPVDITDTVCGDDLKCVEAYSTDEANYYRFTSRDAAASYAASVDDGFAVHYIAMDFTGKNNVSTDAQRSAMERLAGTWQDYDGPFPDR
;
A
#
# COMPACT_ATOMS: atom_id res chain seq x y z
N MET A 1 -56.21 -39.68 25.69
CA MET A 1 -56.13 -38.45 24.88
C MET A 1 -54.66 -38.15 24.61
N GLN A 2 -54.34 -37.97 23.33
CA GLN A 2 -53.00 -38.08 22.74
C GLN A 2 -52.21 -36.78 22.89
N ARG A 3 -50.91 -36.91 23.20
CA ARG A 3 -49.91 -35.82 23.33
C ARG A 3 -49.61 -35.20 21.97
N VAL A 4 -49.36 -33.89 21.92
CA VAL A 4 -48.54 -33.27 20.85
C VAL A 4 -47.63 -32.22 21.48
N LEU A 5 -46.33 -32.53 21.50
CA LEU A 5 -45.24 -31.59 21.71
C LEU A 5 -45.08 -30.74 20.43
N THR A 6 -44.92 -29.43 20.58
CA THR A 6 -44.35 -28.58 19.52
C THR A 6 -43.01 -28.05 20.01
N ALA A 7 -41.95 -28.74 19.57
CA ALA A 7 -40.57 -28.27 19.68
C ALA A 7 -40.38 -27.10 18.73
N THR A 8 -40.07 -25.92 19.27
CA THR A 8 -39.69 -24.76 18.45
C THR A 8 -38.16 -24.74 18.40
N THR A 9 -37.61 -25.30 17.32
CA THR A 9 -36.17 -25.31 17.03
C THR A 9 -35.77 -23.95 16.49
N THR A 10 -35.20 -23.08 17.34
CA THR A 10 -34.57 -21.83 16.86
C THR A 10 -33.15 -22.13 16.43
N LEU A 11 -32.95 -22.24 15.11
CA LEU A 11 -31.66 -22.41 14.46
C LEU A 11 -30.87 -21.09 14.54
N VAL A 12 -29.89 -21.00 15.45
CA VAL A 12 -28.92 -19.89 15.46
C VAL A 12 -27.69 -20.36 14.69
N VAL A 13 -27.66 -20.09 13.39
CA VAL A 13 -26.46 -20.20 12.56
C VAL A 13 -26.36 -18.92 11.75
N THR A 14 -25.35 -18.09 12.06
CA THR A 14 -24.46 -17.39 11.10
C THR A 14 -23.78 -16.21 11.80
N ALA A 15 -22.64 -16.46 12.44
CA ALA A 15 -21.69 -15.41 12.78
C ALA A 15 -20.28 -15.99 12.66
N GLY A 16 -19.63 -15.84 11.50
CA GLY A 16 -18.23 -16.27 11.36
C GLY A 16 -17.68 -16.44 9.94
N LEU A 17 -18.08 -15.64 8.95
CA LEU A 17 -17.54 -15.76 7.58
C LEU A 17 -16.95 -14.48 6.97
N LEU A 18 -16.59 -13.46 7.77
CA LEU A 18 -15.99 -12.22 7.22
C LEU A 18 -14.46 -12.11 7.35
N THR A 19 -13.76 -13.09 7.93
CA THR A 19 -12.29 -13.07 8.04
C THR A 19 -11.56 -13.63 6.81
N GLY A 20 -12.27 -14.12 5.79
CA GLY A 20 -11.69 -14.81 4.63
C GLY A 20 -11.27 -13.94 3.45
N CYS A 21 -11.69 -12.67 3.38
CA CYS A 21 -11.43 -11.84 2.19
C CYS A 21 -10.06 -11.15 2.18
N ALA A 22 -9.39 -11.00 3.33
CA ALA A 22 -8.09 -10.35 3.42
C ALA A 22 -6.94 -11.17 2.80
N LEU A 23 -7.06 -12.50 2.75
CA LEU A 23 -6.06 -13.39 2.13
C LEU A 23 -6.10 -13.37 0.59
N LEU A 24 -7.15 -12.80 0.00
CA LEU A 24 -7.35 -12.73 -1.44
C LEU A 24 -6.96 -11.38 -2.04
N ASP A 25 -6.58 -10.39 -1.24
CA ASP A 25 -6.06 -9.14 -1.78
C ASP A 25 -4.61 -9.34 -2.24
N ARG A 26 -4.47 -9.69 -3.53
CA ARG A 26 -3.16 -9.85 -4.19
C ARG A 26 -2.31 -8.59 -4.05
N HIS A 27 -2.91 -7.40 -3.88
CA HIS A 27 -2.16 -6.15 -3.79
C HIS A 27 -1.40 -6.02 -2.47
N SER A 28 -1.85 -6.73 -1.43
CA SER A 28 -1.15 -6.78 -0.14
C SER A 28 0.17 -7.59 -0.18
N GLN A 29 0.37 -8.39 -1.23
CA GLN A 29 1.56 -9.23 -1.42
C GLN A 29 2.71 -8.47 -2.08
N LEU A 30 2.46 -7.29 -2.65
CA LEU A 30 3.52 -6.50 -3.26
C LEU A 30 4.37 -5.86 -2.15
N THR A 31 5.66 -6.14 -2.16
CA THR A 31 6.65 -5.48 -1.29
C THR A 31 7.34 -4.35 -2.04
N ILE A 32 7.92 -3.42 -1.30
CA ILE A 32 8.75 -2.37 -1.89
C ILE A 32 10.03 -2.98 -2.46
N ALA A 33 10.63 -3.98 -1.81
CA ALA A 33 11.78 -4.70 -2.35
C ALA A 33 11.51 -5.27 -3.77
N MET A 34 10.31 -5.82 -4.01
CA MET A 34 9.92 -6.28 -5.35
C MET A 34 9.82 -5.15 -6.37
N LEU A 35 9.46 -3.93 -5.94
CA LEU A 35 9.45 -2.74 -6.80
C LEU A 35 10.88 -2.29 -7.15
N MET A 36 11.80 -2.37 -6.18
CA MET A 36 13.20 -1.97 -6.36
C MET A 36 13.98 -2.95 -7.26
N ASP A 37 13.66 -4.24 -7.18
CA ASP A 37 14.35 -5.30 -7.94
C ASP A 37 13.77 -5.54 -9.35
N ASP A 38 12.69 -4.85 -9.74
CA ASP A 38 12.04 -5.10 -11.03
C ASP A 38 12.77 -4.38 -12.18
N GLU A 39 13.44 -5.18 -13.03
CA GLU A 39 14.21 -4.72 -14.20
C GLU A 39 13.34 -4.44 -15.45
N GLY A 40 12.00 -4.56 -15.34
CA GLY A 40 11.08 -4.50 -16.48
C GLY A 40 10.93 -3.14 -17.17
N TYR A 41 11.57 -2.08 -16.67
CA TYR A 41 11.38 -0.70 -17.13
C TYR A 41 12.64 -0.13 -17.80
N THR A 42 12.44 0.67 -18.84
CA THR A 42 13.53 1.26 -19.64
C THR A 42 14.24 2.41 -18.94
N VAL A 43 13.65 2.96 -17.88
CA VAL A 43 14.21 4.01 -17.04
C VAL A 43 14.18 3.50 -15.60
N ASP A 44 15.33 3.52 -14.94
CA ASP A 44 15.42 3.30 -13.49
C ASP A 44 14.88 4.56 -12.81
N VAL A 45 13.82 4.38 -12.02
CA VAL A 45 13.08 5.44 -11.31
C VAL A 45 13.05 5.19 -9.81
N THR A 46 13.94 4.30 -9.36
CA THR A 46 14.11 3.86 -7.97
C THR A 46 15.61 3.82 -7.67
N THR A 47 16.32 4.87 -8.05
CA THR A 47 17.78 4.89 -8.04
C THR A 47 18.34 4.96 -6.62
N ASN A 48 19.49 4.30 -6.41
CA ASN A 48 20.17 4.21 -5.12
C ASN A 48 19.25 3.78 -3.95
N PRO A 49 18.52 2.64 -4.08
CA PRO A 49 17.58 2.21 -3.06
C PRO A 49 18.31 1.82 -1.77
N VAL A 50 17.86 2.36 -0.65
CA VAL A 50 18.34 2.05 0.69
C VAL A 50 17.16 1.59 1.54
N ASP A 51 17.23 0.38 2.08
CA ASP A 51 16.28 -0.09 3.08
C ASP A 51 16.46 0.72 4.37
N ILE A 52 15.41 1.42 4.77
CA ILE A 52 15.36 2.25 5.99
C ILE A 52 14.32 1.74 6.97
N THR A 53 13.76 0.54 6.76
CA THR A 53 12.63 -0.03 7.52
C THR A 53 12.88 0.04 9.02
N ASP A 54 14.01 -0.48 9.50
CA ASP A 54 14.33 -0.53 10.94
C ASP A 54 14.59 0.86 11.55
N THR A 55 14.81 1.89 10.71
CA THR A 55 15.06 3.26 11.16
C THR A 55 13.77 4.06 11.30
N VAL A 56 12.81 3.84 10.40
CA VAL A 56 11.60 4.69 10.29
C VAL A 56 10.33 3.97 10.71
N CYS A 57 10.21 2.66 10.47
CA CYS A 57 9.02 1.90 10.85
C CYS A 57 9.12 1.52 12.33
N GLY A 58 8.14 1.94 13.12
CA GLY A 58 8.18 1.78 14.57
C GLY A 58 6.92 2.26 15.26
N ASP A 59 7.08 2.86 16.44
CA ASP A 59 5.95 3.40 17.19
C ASP A 59 5.35 4.66 16.59
N ASP A 60 6.20 5.51 16.01
CA ASP A 60 5.78 6.79 15.44
C ASP A 60 5.20 6.65 14.04
N LEU A 61 5.73 5.72 13.23
CA LEU A 61 5.23 5.41 11.90
C LEU A 61 4.99 3.90 11.77
N LYS A 62 3.71 3.51 11.77
CA LYS A 62 3.27 2.11 11.72
C LYS A 62 3.34 1.50 10.31
N CYS A 63 4.42 1.77 9.58
CA CYS A 63 4.74 1.07 8.34
C CYS A 63 5.32 -0.32 8.64
N VAL A 64 5.37 -1.17 7.62
CA VAL A 64 5.91 -2.54 7.68
C VAL A 64 7.12 -2.74 6.78
N GLU A 65 7.43 -1.76 5.94
CA GLU A 65 8.56 -1.75 5.02
C GLU A 65 8.79 -0.30 4.58
N ALA A 66 10.04 0.12 4.46
CA ALA A 66 10.38 1.44 3.97
C ALA A 66 11.72 1.47 3.23
N TYR A 67 11.75 2.20 2.11
CA TYR A 67 12.95 2.43 1.31
C TYR A 67 13.11 3.91 1.00
N SER A 68 14.35 4.39 0.93
CA SER A 68 14.69 5.69 0.35
C SER A 68 15.40 5.49 -0.97
N THR A 69 14.95 6.19 -2.01
CA THR A 69 15.65 6.33 -3.30
C THR A 69 16.00 7.81 -3.52
N ASP A 70 16.65 8.15 -4.64
CA ASP A 70 16.87 9.56 -4.98
C ASP A 70 15.56 10.28 -5.33
N GLU A 71 14.57 9.56 -5.88
CA GLU A 71 13.28 10.10 -6.31
C GLU A 71 12.30 10.28 -5.15
N ALA A 72 12.19 9.31 -4.24
CA ALA A 72 11.17 9.30 -3.19
C ALA A 72 11.56 8.44 -1.99
N ASN A 73 10.91 8.67 -0.86
CA ASN A 73 10.80 7.67 0.20
C ASN A 73 9.52 6.87 -0.01
N TYR A 74 9.61 5.55 0.10
CA TYR A 74 8.49 4.61 -0.06
C TYR A 74 8.17 3.99 1.29
N TYR A 75 6.89 3.91 1.63
CA TYR A 75 6.41 3.33 2.88
C TYR A 75 5.25 2.40 2.61
N ARG A 76 5.37 1.13 3.01
CA ARG A 76 4.30 0.14 2.91
C ARG A 76 3.57 0.04 4.24
N PHE A 77 2.25 -0.01 4.18
CA PHE A 77 1.38 -0.11 5.35
C PHE A 77 0.57 -1.42 5.32
N THR A 78 -0.01 -1.77 6.47
CA THR A 78 -0.89 -2.94 6.60
C THR A 78 -2.30 -2.70 6.03
N SER A 79 -2.66 -1.45 5.73
CA SER A 79 -3.95 -1.08 5.13
C SER A 79 -3.80 0.05 4.12
N ARG A 80 -4.73 0.08 3.16
CA ARG A 80 -4.80 1.15 2.14
C ARG A 80 -5.09 2.52 2.76
N ASP A 81 -5.99 2.53 3.76
CA ASP A 81 -6.36 3.75 4.49
C ASP A 81 -5.17 4.35 5.24
N ALA A 82 -4.28 3.52 5.79
CA ALA A 82 -3.08 4.01 6.47
C ALA A 82 -2.09 4.65 5.49
N ALA A 83 -1.88 4.04 4.32
CA ALA A 83 -1.04 4.60 3.26
C ALA A 83 -1.60 5.94 2.76
N ALA A 84 -2.90 6.00 2.48
CA ALA A 84 -3.57 7.23 2.05
C ALA A 84 -3.51 8.33 3.12
N SER A 85 -3.73 7.97 4.39
CA SER A 85 -3.67 8.92 5.51
C SER A 85 -2.27 9.50 5.69
N TYR A 86 -1.23 8.67 5.55
CA TYR A 86 0.15 9.13 5.62
C TYR A 86 0.48 10.07 4.45
N ALA A 87 0.17 9.69 3.21
CA ALA A 87 0.41 10.55 2.05
C ALA A 87 -0.32 11.90 2.16
N ALA A 88 -1.52 11.93 2.73
CA ALA A 88 -2.25 13.18 2.97
C ALA A 88 -1.68 14.03 4.11
N SER A 89 -0.80 13.47 4.95
CA SER A 89 -0.20 14.16 6.10
C SER A 89 1.14 14.84 5.80
N VAL A 90 1.77 14.47 4.68
CA VAL A 90 3.02 15.06 4.21
C VAL A 90 2.76 16.07 3.10
N ASP A 91 3.68 17.04 2.94
CA ASP A 91 3.49 18.15 2.01
C ASP A 91 3.44 17.69 0.54
N ASP A 92 4.25 16.69 0.19
CA ASP A 92 4.36 16.14 -1.17
C ASP A 92 4.24 14.61 -1.12
N GLY A 93 3.01 14.15 -0.93
CA GLY A 93 2.66 12.74 -0.77
C GLY A 93 1.84 12.18 -1.92
N PHE A 94 2.10 10.93 -2.27
CA PHE A 94 1.30 10.15 -3.22
C PHE A 94 1.05 8.76 -2.65
N ALA A 95 -0.13 8.18 -2.84
CA ALA A 95 -0.40 6.82 -2.38
C ALA A 95 -1.13 5.99 -3.43
N VAL A 96 -0.73 4.73 -3.52
CA VAL A 96 -1.39 3.71 -4.34
C VAL A 96 -1.52 2.44 -3.52
N HIS A 97 -2.77 1.97 -3.36
CA HIS A 97 -3.11 0.80 -2.54
C HIS A 97 -2.45 0.87 -1.15
N TYR A 98 -1.45 0.02 -0.87
CA TYR A 98 -0.81 -0.12 0.44
C TYR A 98 0.50 0.68 0.59
N ILE A 99 0.93 1.38 -0.46
CA ILE A 99 2.22 2.08 -0.49
C ILE A 99 1.99 3.57 -0.65
N ALA A 100 2.68 4.34 0.18
CA ALA A 100 2.79 5.78 0.06
C ALA A 100 4.21 6.17 -0.37
N MET A 101 4.31 7.21 -1.18
CA MET A 101 5.53 7.90 -1.56
C MET A 101 5.53 9.28 -0.89
N ASP A 102 6.67 9.66 -0.33
CA ASP A 102 6.97 11.00 0.17
C ASP A 102 8.16 11.56 -0.62
N PHE A 103 7.93 12.68 -1.30
CA PHE A 103 8.93 13.36 -2.12
C PHE A 103 9.64 14.49 -1.36
N THR A 104 9.28 14.72 -0.10
CA THR A 104 9.85 15.78 0.73
C THR A 104 11.38 15.67 0.78
N GLY A 105 12.06 16.75 0.40
CA GLY A 105 13.53 16.84 0.43
C GLY A 105 14.23 16.18 -0.77
N LYS A 106 13.51 15.59 -1.72
CA LYS A 106 14.07 14.95 -2.94
C LYS A 106 14.25 15.96 -4.10
N ASN A 107 14.70 17.17 -3.77
CA ASN A 107 14.77 18.31 -4.71
C ASN A 107 15.87 18.23 -5.76
N ASN A 108 16.76 17.23 -5.67
CA ASN A 108 17.90 17.06 -6.58
C ASN A 108 17.53 16.24 -7.83
N VAL A 109 16.30 15.74 -7.90
CA VAL A 109 15.76 14.94 -9.01
C VAL A 109 14.68 15.75 -9.72
N SER A 110 14.53 15.55 -11.03
CA SER A 110 13.52 16.27 -11.82
C SER A 110 12.10 15.80 -11.48
N THR A 111 11.13 16.69 -11.62
CA THR A 111 9.70 16.36 -11.44
C THR A 111 9.24 15.28 -12.43
N ASP A 112 9.84 15.21 -13.61
CA ASP A 112 9.64 14.13 -14.58
C ASP A 112 10.10 12.77 -14.04
N ALA A 113 11.29 12.68 -13.46
CA ALA A 113 11.80 11.43 -12.91
C ALA A 113 10.96 10.97 -11.70
N GLN A 114 10.57 11.90 -10.84
CA GLN A 114 9.63 11.59 -9.76
C GLN A 114 8.29 11.12 -10.34
N ARG A 115 7.72 11.80 -11.35
CA ARG A 115 6.46 11.40 -12.01
C ARG A 115 6.57 9.99 -12.59
N SER A 116 7.67 9.66 -13.26
CA SER A 116 7.91 8.30 -13.72
C SER A 116 7.96 7.29 -12.57
N ALA A 117 8.46 7.67 -11.38
CA ALA A 117 8.39 6.84 -10.18
C ALA A 117 6.95 6.60 -9.68
N MET A 118 6.07 7.61 -9.74
CA MET A 118 4.64 7.42 -9.45
C MET A 118 3.97 6.51 -10.47
N GLU A 119 4.23 6.72 -11.75
CA GLU A 119 3.67 5.93 -12.84
C GLU A 119 4.14 4.48 -12.76
N ARG A 120 5.40 4.26 -12.39
CA ARG A 120 5.99 2.95 -12.09
C ARG A 120 5.27 2.26 -10.94
N LEU A 121 5.08 2.97 -9.83
CA LEU A 121 4.32 2.47 -8.70
C LEU A 121 2.91 2.12 -9.19
N ALA A 122 2.12 3.09 -9.62
CA ALA A 122 0.76 2.91 -10.12
C ALA A 122 0.61 1.78 -11.15
N GLY A 123 1.48 1.71 -12.15
CA GLY A 123 1.47 0.71 -13.22
C GLY A 123 1.82 -0.71 -12.77
N THR A 124 2.38 -0.87 -11.57
CA THR A 124 2.55 -2.19 -10.95
C THR A 124 1.19 -2.84 -10.66
N TRP A 125 0.14 -2.04 -10.47
CA TRP A 125 -1.23 -2.50 -10.35
C TRP A 125 -2.01 -2.17 -11.62
N GLN A 126 -2.47 -3.19 -12.34
CA GLN A 126 -3.17 -3.04 -13.63
C GLN A 126 -4.55 -2.34 -13.52
N ASP A 127 -4.96 -1.89 -12.32
CA ASP A 127 -6.25 -1.30 -12.03
C ASP A 127 -6.18 0.15 -11.51
N TYR A 128 -5.00 0.79 -11.52
CA TYR A 128 -4.91 2.19 -11.11
C TYR A 128 -5.56 3.13 -12.15
N ASP A 129 -6.59 3.86 -11.73
CA ASP A 129 -7.34 4.85 -12.54
C ASP A 129 -7.34 6.24 -11.87
N GLY A 130 -6.38 6.50 -10.98
CA GLY A 130 -6.27 7.76 -10.26
C GLY A 130 -5.51 8.84 -11.04
N PRO A 131 -5.72 10.13 -10.73
CA PRO A 131 -4.90 11.20 -11.28
C PRO A 131 -3.51 11.22 -10.62
N PHE A 132 -2.49 11.54 -11.41
CA PHE A 132 -1.17 11.90 -10.88
C PHE A 132 -1.17 13.37 -10.48
N PRO A 133 -0.66 13.74 -9.30
CA PRO A 133 -0.52 15.14 -8.92
C PRO A 133 0.43 15.87 -9.88
N ASP A 134 0.03 17.09 -10.27
CA ASP A 134 0.91 18.01 -10.99
C ASP A 134 2.00 18.52 -10.05
N ARG A 135 3.24 18.50 -10.53
CA ARG A 135 4.42 18.98 -9.79
C ARG A 135 5.47 19.57 -10.71
#